data_AF-D8J699-F1
#
_entry.id   AF-D8J699-F1
#
_cell.length_a   1.000
_cell.length_b   1.000
_cell.length_c   1.000
_cell.angle_alpha   90.00
_cell.angle_beta   90.00
_cell.angle_gamma   90.00
#
_symmetry.space_group_name_H-M   'P 1'
#
loop_
_entity.id
_entity.type
_entity.pdbx_description
1 polymer ?
#
loop_
_entity_poly.entity_id
_entity_poly.type
_entity_poly.pdbx_seq_one_letter_code
_entity_poly.pdbx_strand_id
1 'polypeptide(L)' 'MSSADPDRQSGTDELELDAVESVETYETTGGIVFYDVRNPLAWVKTTHSVSLPDQL' A
#
# COMPACT_ATOMS: atom_id res chain seq x y z
N MET A 1 11.77 29.42 -16.87
CA MET A 1 11.39 28.14 -17.48
C MET A 1 11.75 27.05 -16.48
N SER A 2 10.76 26.36 -15.92
CA SER A 2 10.98 25.31 -14.92
C SER A 2 11.35 24.02 -15.66
N SER A 3 12.55 23.51 -15.44
CA SER A 3 12.98 22.22 -15.98
C SER A 3 12.28 21.12 -15.18
N ALA A 4 11.21 20.54 -15.72
CA ALA A 4 10.63 19.32 -15.18
C ALA A 4 11.47 18.15 -15.71
N ASP A 5 12.10 17.40 -14.80
CA ASP A 5 12.91 16.22 -15.12
C ASP A 5 11.99 15.12 -15.68
N PRO A 6 12.21 14.64 -16.93
CA PRO A 6 11.37 13.61 -17.55
C PRO A 6 11.53 12.23 -16.89
N ASP A 7 12.58 12.03 -16.10
CA ASP A 7 12.87 10.76 -15.40
C ASP A 7 11.90 10.50 -14.23
N ARG A 8 11.20 11.54 -13.74
CA ARG A 8 10.29 11.42 -12.58
C ARG A 8 9.03 10.60 -12.86
N GLN A 9 8.62 10.46 -14.12
CA GLN A 9 7.36 9.80 -14.47
C GLN A 9 7.49 8.27 -14.52
N SER A 10 8.59 7.75 -15.07
CA SER A 10 8.76 6.30 -15.30
C SER A 10 8.77 5.48 -14.00
N GLY A 11 9.35 6.01 -12.92
CA GLY A 11 9.40 5.29 -11.64
C GLY A 11 8.06 5.23 -10.89
N THR A 12 7.04 5.99 -11.31
CA THR A 12 5.71 5.93 -10.66
C THR A 12 4.88 4.80 -11.25
N ASP A 13 4.90 4.62 -12.57
CA ASP A 13 4.16 3.56 -13.27
C ASP A 13 4.64 2.15 -12.87
N GLU A 14 5.95 1.94 -12.69
CA GLU A 14 6.50 0.66 -12.24
C GLU A 14 6.10 0.31 -10.80
N LEU A 15 6.05 1.31 -9.90
CA LEU A 15 5.58 1.12 -8.52
C LEU A 15 4.07 0.87 -8.44
N GLU A 16 3.28 1.45 -9.34
CA GLU A 16 1.84 1.20 -9.41
C GLU A 16 1.51 -0.22 -9.88
N LEU A 17 2.23 -0.73 -10.88
CA LEU A 17 2.07 -2.12 -11.34
C LEU A 17 2.45 -3.13 -10.24
N ASP A 18 3.58 -2.89 -9.58
CA ASP A 18 4.10 -3.71 -8.48
C ASP A 18 3.15 -3.71 -7.26
N ALA A 19 2.47 -2.58 -7.00
CA ALA A 19 1.47 -2.46 -5.95
C ALA A 19 0.17 -3.20 -6.26
N VAL A 20 -0.20 -3.36 -7.53
CA VAL A 20 -1.40 -4.12 -7.92
C VAL A 20 -1.13 -5.63 -7.90
N GLU A 21 0.08 -6.07 -8.27
CA GLU A 21 0.46 -7.49 -8.27
C GLU A 21 0.47 -8.12 -6.87
N SER A 22 0.78 -7.33 -5.83
CA SER A 22 0.80 -7.81 -4.44
C SER A 22 -0.56 -7.80 -3.74
N VAL A 23 -1.61 -7.30 -4.39
CA VAL A 23 -2.95 -7.20 -3.81
C VAL A 23 -3.74 -8.49 -4.03
N GLU A 24 -4.13 -9.10 -2.92
CA GLU A 24 -5.02 -10.26 -2.88
C GLU A 24 -6.47 -9.82 -2.59
N THR A 25 -7.44 -10.63 -3.02
CA THR A 25 -8.87 -10.34 -2.86
C THR A 25 -9.55 -11.45 -2.04
N TYR A 26 -10.28 -11.06 -1.01
CA TYR A 26 -10.97 -11.97 -0.10
C TYR A 26 -12.47 -11.63 -0.01
N GLU A 27 -13.33 -12.62 -0.17
CA GLU A 27 -14.77 -12.47 0.05
C GLU A 27 -15.11 -12.64 1.53
N THR A 28 -15.94 -11.74 2.07
CA THR A 28 -16.44 -11.78 3.45
C THR A 28 -17.95 -11.55 3.47
N THR A 29 -18.61 -11.85 4.57
CA THR A 29 -20.05 -11.60 4.75
C THR A 29 -20.44 -10.12 4.54
N GLY A 30 -19.50 -9.20 4.72
CA GLY A 30 -19.71 -7.76 4.54
C GLY A 30 -19.27 -7.20 3.18
N GLY A 31 -18.76 -8.04 2.28
CA GLY A 31 -18.24 -7.63 0.97
C GLY A 31 -16.82 -8.11 0.69
N ILE A 32 -16.16 -7.45 -0.26
CA ILE A 32 -14.82 -7.82 -0.74
C ILE A 32 -13.76 -6.99 -0.02
N VAL A 33 -12.70 -7.64 0.46
CA VAL A 33 -11.51 -7.03 1.07
C VAL A 33 -10.33 -7.20 0.12
N PHE A 34 -9.67 -6.10 -0.21
CA PHE A 34 -8.37 -6.11 -0.89
C PHE A 34 -7.26 -6.03 0.16
N TYR A 35 -6.25 -6.88 0.05
CA TYR A 35 -5.15 -6.92 1.01
C TYR A 35 -3.82 -6.88 0.27
N ASP A 36 -3.01 -5.86 0.55
CA ASP A 36 -1.65 -5.75 0.03
C ASP A 36 -0.66 -6.45 0.97
N VAL A 37 -0.11 -7.58 0.54
CA VAL A 37 0.83 -8.36 1.36
C VAL A 37 2.16 -7.62 1.61
N ARG A 38 2.50 -6.65 0.76
CA ARG A 38 3.73 -5.85 0.85
C ARG A 38 3.54 -4.59 1.68
N ASN A 39 2.30 -4.17 1.89
CA ASN A 39 1.96 -3.05 2.75
C ASN A 39 0.78 -3.41 3.67
N PRO A 40 0.99 -4.31 4.65
CA PRO A 40 -0.06 -4.78 5.54
C PRO A 40 -0.69 -3.67 6.40
N LEU A 41 -0.06 -2.49 6.47
CA LEU A 41 -0.50 -1.34 7.25
C LEU A 41 -1.22 -0.27 6.43
N ALA A 42 -1.38 -0.45 5.11
CA ALA A 42 -1.89 0.57 4.20
C ALA A 42 -3.22 1.21 4.66
N TRP A 43 -4.11 0.43 5.30
CA TRP A 43 -5.46 0.88 5.69
C TRP A 43 -5.77 0.77 7.18
N VAL A 44 -4.75 0.75 8.04
CA VAL A 44 -4.99 0.74 9.50
C VAL A 44 -5.30 2.16 9.97
N LYS A 45 -6.59 2.43 10.24
CA LYS A 45 -7.00 3.65 10.95
C LYS A 45 -7.00 3.39 12.46
N THR A 46 -6.07 4.04 13.17
CA THR A 46 -5.96 3.96 14.63
C THR A 46 -5.87 5.35 15.27
N THR A 47 -6.25 5.45 16.54
CA THR A 47 -6.08 6.67 17.35
C THR A 47 -4.70 6.77 17.98
N HIS A 48 -3.93 5.68 18.02
CA HIS A 48 -2.60 5.60 18.59
C HIS A 48 -1.78 4.47 17.95
N SER A 49 -0.47 4.67 17.81
CA SER A 49 0.47 3.63 17.39
C SER A 49 0.95 2.84 18.60
N VAL A 50 1.11 1.53 18.45
CA VAL A 50 1.76 0.66 19.44
C VAL A 50 3.10 0.16 18.89
N SER A 51 4.08 -0.02 19.77
CA SER A 51 5.39 -0.56 19.41
C SER A 51 5.32 -2.09 19.36
N LEU A 52 5.79 -2.70 18.27
CA LEU A 52 5.75 -4.17 18.09
C LEU A 52 6.51 -4.96 19.18
N PRO A 53 7.69 -4.52 19.67
CA PRO A 53 8.36 -5.13 20.82
C PRO A 53 7.52 -5.24 22.10
N ASP A 54 6.50 -4.38 22.26
CA ASP A 54 5.68 -4.34 23.48
C ASP A 54 4.50 -5.34 23.41
N GLN A 55 4.39 -6.14 22.35
CA GLN A 55 3.30 -7.10 22.09
C GLN A 55 3.77 -8.56 21.91
N LEU A 56 5.06 -8.84 22.15
CA LEU A 56 5.64 -10.20 22.16
C LEU A 56 5.88 -10.72 23.59
#